data_AF-A0A536TLI2-F1
#
_entry.id   AF-A0A536TLI2-F1
#
_cell.length_a   1.000
_cell.length_b   1.000
_cell.length_c   1.000
_cell.angle_alpha   90.00
_cell.angle_beta   90.00
_cell.angle_gamma   90.00
#
_symmetry.space_group_name_H-M   'P 1'
#
loop_
_entity.id
_entity.type
_entity.pdbx_description
1 polymer ?
#
loop_
_entity_poly.entity_id
_entity_poly.type
_entity_poly.pdbx_seq_one_letter_code
_entity_poly.pdbx_strand_id
1 'polypeptide(L)'
;MPSNSAKGSVSCRCRAKTPSLLSSQLCAPRTCSGLTGGFPFADCVASRCPTIRTMLRNDADSWGALAKLFHWVMAALILAQIALGVMAASWRVSPTKVELFFWHKSTGMLILALVALRLLWRLANPAPELPSGIAAWERAAARLSHLLLYVLMIALPVTGWIVNSASNVPFRIFWLIPLPAIVAPDEPTADLAALVHGALRHHFVKRDAVLERMLPGIRRAP
;
A
#
# COMPACT_ATOMS: atom_id res chain seq x y z
N MET A 1 3.43 -28.24 47.97
CA MET A 1 2.44 -27.25 48.46
C MET A 1 2.81 -25.89 47.88
N PRO A 2 1.88 -25.18 47.22
CA PRO A 2 2.12 -23.90 46.56
C PRO A 2 1.91 -22.73 47.54
N SER A 3 2.63 -21.63 47.37
CA SER A 3 2.18 -20.33 47.89
C SER A 3 2.44 -19.22 46.86
N ASN A 4 1.34 -18.81 46.24
CA ASN A 4 1.18 -17.65 45.37
C ASN A 4 1.79 -16.38 46.00
N SER A 5 2.72 -15.73 45.29
CA SER A 5 2.98 -14.31 45.50
C SER A 5 2.24 -13.54 44.42
N ALA A 6 1.17 -12.86 44.85
CA ALA A 6 0.27 -12.09 44.02
C ALA A 6 1.03 -10.96 43.30
N LYS A 7 1.15 -11.08 41.97
CA LYS A 7 1.54 -9.96 41.10
C LYS A 7 0.37 -8.97 41.08
N GLY A 8 0.34 -8.04 42.03
CA GLY A 8 -0.59 -6.92 42.02
C GLY A 8 -0.32 -6.04 40.80
N SER A 9 -1.18 -6.09 39.80
CA SER A 9 -1.11 -5.18 38.66
C SER A 9 -1.54 -3.79 39.11
N VAL A 10 -0.59 -2.85 39.22
CA VAL A 10 -0.91 -1.44 39.45
C VAL A 10 -1.48 -0.88 38.15
N SER A 11 -2.80 -0.67 38.11
CA SER A 11 -3.48 -0.04 36.98
C SER A 11 -3.43 1.48 37.15
N CYS A 12 -2.55 2.16 36.42
CA CYS A 12 -2.58 3.61 36.30
C CYS A 12 -3.74 4.02 35.39
N ARG A 13 -4.76 4.68 35.95
CA ARG A 13 -5.93 5.15 35.21
C ARG A 13 -5.73 6.64 34.85
N CYS A 14 -5.34 6.93 33.61
CA CYS A 14 -5.33 8.30 33.10
C CYS A 14 -6.77 8.78 32.88
N ARG A 15 -7.27 9.68 33.72
CA ARG A 15 -8.56 10.34 33.51
C ARG A 15 -8.32 11.53 32.56
N ALA A 16 -8.73 11.41 31.31
CA ALA A 16 -8.74 12.53 30.37
C ALA A 16 -9.62 13.65 30.95
N LYS A 17 -9.04 14.81 31.25
CA LYS A 17 -9.80 16.06 31.33
C LYS A 17 -10.04 16.52 29.89
N THR A 18 -11.26 17.00 29.66
CA THR A 18 -11.86 17.48 28.40
C THR A 18 -10.93 18.26 27.47
N PRO A 19 -11.20 18.28 26.14
CA PRO A 19 -10.29 18.82 25.15
C PRO A 19 -10.39 20.35 25.12
N SER A 20 -9.47 21.04 25.77
CA SER A 20 -9.15 22.43 25.43
C SER A 20 -7.87 22.42 24.59
N LEU A 21 -8.02 22.78 23.31
CA LEU A 21 -6.91 23.06 22.39
C LEU A 21 -6.01 24.12 23.04
N LEU A 22 -4.68 23.92 23.01
CA LEU A 22 -3.65 24.75 23.66
C LEU A 22 -3.47 24.56 25.18
N SER A 23 -3.01 23.39 25.61
CA SER A 23 -2.08 23.34 26.74
C SER A 23 -1.28 22.05 26.69
N SER A 24 0.04 22.17 26.77
CA SER A 24 0.95 21.08 27.10
C SER A 24 0.41 20.31 28.30
N GLN A 25 -0.12 19.11 28.08
CA GLN A 25 -0.61 18.23 29.14
C GLN A 25 0.58 17.72 29.96
N LEU A 26 1.01 18.52 30.91
CA LEU A 26 1.78 18.05 32.06
C LEU A 26 0.83 17.15 32.87
N CYS A 27 1.13 15.85 32.92
CA CYS A 27 0.55 14.96 33.92
C CYS A 27 0.92 15.52 35.29
N ALA A 28 -0.02 16.11 36.01
CA ALA A 28 0.17 16.43 37.42
C ALA A 28 0.30 15.11 38.20
N PRO A 29 1.37 14.89 38.98
CA PRO A 29 1.46 13.73 39.84
C PRO A 29 0.36 13.83 40.89
N ARG A 30 -0.62 12.93 40.85
CA ARG A 30 -1.44 12.69 42.04
C ARG A 30 -0.57 11.90 43.01
N THR A 31 -0.45 12.45 44.21
CA THR A 31 0.16 11.86 45.40
C THR A 31 -0.12 10.36 45.50
N CYS A 32 0.93 9.55 45.51
CA CYS A 32 0.86 8.14 45.92
C CYS A 32 0.57 8.07 47.41
N SER A 33 -0.71 8.18 47.80
CA SER A 33 -1.10 7.92 49.19
C SER A 33 -1.28 6.42 49.36
N GLY A 34 -0.31 5.78 50.02
CA GLY A 34 -0.48 4.41 50.52
C GLY A 34 0.73 3.50 50.43
N LEU A 35 1.92 3.94 50.86
CA LEU A 35 3.01 3.03 51.25
C LEU A 35 3.77 3.64 52.43
N THR A 36 3.39 3.27 53.65
CA THR A 36 4.25 3.39 54.84
C THR A 36 5.38 2.38 54.68
N GLY A 37 6.45 2.76 54.01
CA GLY A 37 7.61 1.91 53.80
C GLY A 37 8.53 2.58 52.79
N GLY A 38 9.65 3.10 53.27
CA GLY A 38 10.62 3.82 52.46
C GLY A 38 11.10 2.99 51.27
N PHE A 39 10.63 3.36 50.08
CA PHE A 39 11.28 3.06 48.82
C PHE A 39 11.79 4.39 48.23
N PRO A 40 13.00 4.43 47.66
CA PRO A 40 13.53 5.64 47.07
C PRO A 40 12.62 6.11 45.92
N PHE A 41 12.32 7.41 45.95
CA PHE A 41 11.35 8.13 45.11
C PHE A 41 11.66 8.14 43.59
N ALA A 42 12.65 7.39 43.12
CA ALA A 42 13.35 7.63 41.85
C ALA A 42 12.78 6.90 40.63
N ASP A 43 11.99 5.84 40.78
CA ASP A 43 11.66 4.97 39.63
C ASP A 43 10.28 5.22 38.99
N CYS A 44 9.59 6.31 39.37
CA CYS A 44 8.28 6.66 38.80
C CYS A 44 8.36 7.71 37.68
N VAL A 45 9.49 7.80 36.95
CA VAL A 45 9.71 8.82 35.90
C VAL A 45 9.68 8.24 34.48
N ALA A 46 9.64 6.91 34.29
CA ALA A 46 9.87 6.33 32.95
C ALA A 46 8.64 5.75 32.24
N SER A 47 7.42 5.86 32.78
CA SER A 47 6.21 5.46 32.07
C SER A 47 5.78 6.55 31.09
N ARG A 48 6.42 6.58 29.93
CA ARG A 48 6.01 7.39 28.77
C ARG A 48 4.54 7.09 28.49
N CYS A 49 3.66 8.04 28.82
CA CYS A 49 2.28 8.01 28.35
C CYS A 49 2.36 8.01 26.81
N PRO A 50 1.71 7.08 26.10
CA PRO A 50 1.73 7.04 24.64
C PRO A 50 0.98 8.29 24.17
N THR A 51 1.73 9.37 23.99
CA THR A 51 1.26 10.51 23.24
C THR A 51 1.03 9.93 21.85
N ILE A 52 -0.23 9.93 21.40
CA ILE A 52 -0.55 9.77 19.97
C ILE A 52 0.02 11.02 19.29
N ARG A 53 1.34 11.10 19.20
CA ARG A 53 2.04 12.08 18.41
C ARG A 53 2.13 11.43 17.05
N THR A 54 1.16 11.73 16.20
CA THR A 54 1.18 11.29 14.81
C THR A 54 2.39 11.95 14.15
N MET A 55 3.53 11.27 14.20
CA MET A 55 4.74 11.72 13.52
C MET A 55 4.47 11.61 12.02
N LEU A 56 4.55 12.74 11.30
CA LEU A 56 4.32 12.80 9.86
C LEU A 56 5.34 11.94 9.09
N ARG A 57 6.59 11.89 9.57
CA ARG A 57 7.71 11.11 9.03
C ARG A 57 7.94 9.82 9.81
N ASN A 58 8.71 8.91 9.21
CA ASN A 58 9.13 7.66 9.85
C ASN A 58 10.05 7.93 11.03
N ASP A 59 10.00 7.04 12.02
CA ASP A 59 10.99 6.92 13.10
C ASP A 59 11.70 5.56 13.00
N ALA A 60 12.63 5.28 13.92
CA ALA A 60 13.43 4.04 13.88
C ALA A 60 12.58 2.77 14.02
N ASP A 61 11.49 2.85 14.77
CA ASP A 61 10.67 1.70 15.17
C ASP A 61 9.30 1.67 14.47
N SER A 62 8.89 2.78 13.84
CA SER A 62 7.53 2.94 13.33
C SER A 62 7.42 3.75 12.04
N TRP A 63 6.45 3.36 11.20
CA TRP A 63 6.08 4.09 10.00
C TRP A 63 5.30 5.36 10.35
N GLY A 64 5.71 6.47 9.73
CA GLY A 64 5.03 7.76 9.86
C GLY A 64 3.61 7.74 9.30
N ALA A 65 2.80 8.71 9.73
CA ALA A 65 1.42 8.85 9.31
C ALA A 65 1.27 8.95 7.79
N LEU A 66 2.20 9.66 7.13
CA LEU A 66 2.14 9.87 5.69
C LEU A 66 2.45 8.58 4.91
N ALA A 67 3.41 7.78 5.39
CA ALA A 67 3.72 6.48 4.79
C ALA A 67 2.53 5.51 4.88
N LYS A 68 1.85 5.49 6.03
CA LYS A 68 0.60 4.71 6.23
C LYS A 68 -0.51 5.21 5.32
N LEU A 69 -0.71 6.52 5.22
CA LEU A 69 -1.72 7.11 4.32
C LEU A 69 -1.48 6.72 2.87
N PHE A 70 -0.25 6.91 2.35
CA PHE A 70 0.11 6.49 1.00
C PHE A 70 -0.17 5.01 0.78
N HIS A 71 0.19 4.15 1.74
CA HIS A 71 -0.06 2.72 1.61
C HIS A 71 -1.55 2.39 1.48
N TRP A 72 -2.41 2.94 2.35
CA TRP A 72 -3.84 2.65 2.34
C TRP A 72 -4.55 3.26 1.12
N VAL A 73 -4.19 4.48 0.73
CA VAL A 73 -4.71 5.11 -0.50
C VAL A 73 -4.34 4.26 -1.71
N MET A 74 -3.08 3.83 -1.81
CA MET A 74 -2.62 2.95 -2.90
C MET A 74 -3.38 1.62 -2.90
N ALA A 75 -3.55 0.99 -1.74
CA ALA A 75 -4.28 -0.27 -1.63
C ALA A 75 -5.74 -0.12 -2.13
N ALA A 76 -6.44 0.93 -1.69
CA ALA A 76 -7.80 1.22 -2.13
C ALA A 76 -7.88 1.47 -3.65
N LEU A 77 -6.96 2.27 -4.21
CA LEU A 77 -6.91 2.56 -5.64
C LEU A 77 -6.61 1.32 -6.47
N ILE A 78 -5.70 0.45 -6.03
CA ILE A 78 -5.37 -0.80 -6.73
C ILE A 78 -6.60 -1.74 -6.76
N LEU A 79 -7.31 -1.88 -5.64
CA LEU A 79 -8.53 -2.68 -5.58
C LEU A 79 -9.61 -2.13 -6.52
N ALA A 80 -9.82 -0.82 -6.52
CA ALA A 80 -10.73 -0.15 -7.45
C ALA A 80 -10.30 -0.36 -8.92
N GLN A 81 -9.00 -0.25 -9.21
CA GLN A 81 -8.44 -0.45 -10.55
C GLN A 81 -8.67 -1.88 -11.07
N ILE A 82 -8.49 -2.88 -10.21
CA ILE A 82 -8.76 -4.28 -10.54
C ILE A 82 -10.24 -4.46 -10.87
N ALA A 83 -11.13 -3.94 -10.03
CA ALA A 83 -12.58 -4.00 -10.26
C ALA A 83 -12.95 -3.33 -11.59
N LEU A 84 -12.49 -2.10 -11.83
CA LEU A 84 -12.70 -1.37 -13.08
C LEU A 84 -12.19 -2.14 -14.29
N GLY A 85 -11.01 -2.75 -14.21
CA GLY A 85 -10.42 -3.52 -15.31
C GLY A 85 -11.21 -4.78 -15.64
N VAL A 86 -11.63 -5.53 -14.61
CA VAL A 86 -12.46 -6.74 -14.78
C VAL A 86 -13.84 -6.38 -15.32
N MET A 87 -14.47 -5.32 -14.81
CA MET A 87 -15.75 -4.82 -15.28
C MET A 87 -15.66 -4.37 -16.74
N ALA A 88 -14.72 -3.48 -17.08
CA ALA A 88 -14.53 -2.98 -18.44
C ALA A 88 -14.28 -4.11 -19.45
N ALA A 89 -13.44 -5.09 -19.10
CA ALA A 89 -13.13 -6.21 -19.97
C ALA A 89 -14.30 -7.18 -20.18
N SER A 90 -15.18 -7.32 -19.18
CA SER A 90 -16.28 -8.29 -19.19
C SER A 90 -17.63 -7.68 -19.61
N TRP A 91 -17.72 -6.34 -19.69
CA TRP A 91 -18.94 -5.66 -20.09
C TRP A 91 -19.21 -5.81 -21.60
N ARG A 92 -20.51 -5.83 -21.95
CA ARG A 92 -20.97 -5.75 -23.34
C ARG A 92 -20.59 -4.41 -23.97
N VAL A 93 -20.47 -4.38 -25.30
CA VAL A 93 -20.21 -3.13 -26.03
C VAL A 93 -21.38 -2.17 -25.79
N SER A 94 -21.13 -1.07 -25.09
CA SER A 94 -22.10 -0.05 -24.73
C SER A 94 -21.39 1.24 -24.30
N PRO A 95 -22.09 2.39 -24.20
CA PRO A 95 -21.51 3.62 -23.64
C PRO A 95 -20.92 3.42 -22.24
N THR A 96 -21.55 2.59 -21.42
CA THR A 96 -21.03 2.21 -20.09
C THR A 96 -19.65 1.56 -20.17
N LYS A 97 -19.39 0.72 -21.18
CA LYS A 97 -18.06 0.09 -21.36
C LYS A 97 -16.99 1.14 -21.64
N VAL A 98 -17.32 2.14 -22.46
CA VAL A 98 -16.41 3.27 -22.76
C VAL A 98 -16.12 4.05 -21.48
N GLU A 99 -17.13 4.34 -20.67
CA GLU A 99 -16.97 5.03 -19.39
C GLU A 99 -16.12 4.22 -18.38
N LEU A 100 -16.34 2.90 -18.29
CA LEU A 100 -15.51 2.02 -17.46
C LEU A 100 -14.04 2.05 -17.90
N PHE A 101 -13.77 2.02 -19.21
CA PHE A 101 -12.41 2.17 -19.73
C PHE A 101 -11.82 3.56 -19.46
N PHE A 102 -12.64 4.61 -19.52
CA PHE A 102 -12.20 5.96 -19.17
C PHE A 102 -11.74 6.04 -17.71
N TRP A 103 -12.55 5.53 -16.77
CA TRP A 103 -12.19 5.49 -15.36
C TRP A 103 -10.99 4.58 -15.08
N HIS A 104 -10.92 3.42 -15.75
CA HIS A 104 -9.78 2.52 -15.65
C HIS A 104 -8.48 3.19 -16.12
N LYS A 105 -8.46 3.82 -17.29
CA LYS A 105 -7.27 4.50 -17.82
C LYS A 105 -6.87 5.69 -16.94
N SER A 106 -7.82 6.53 -16.53
CA SER A 106 -7.53 7.70 -15.69
C SER A 106 -7.00 7.31 -14.31
N THR A 107 -7.62 6.32 -13.67
CA THR A 107 -7.21 5.83 -12.34
C THR A 107 -5.87 5.10 -12.42
N GLY A 108 -5.59 4.37 -13.51
CA GLY A 108 -4.29 3.75 -13.76
C GLY A 108 -3.15 4.78 -13.86
N MET A 109 -3.39 5.90 -14.54
CA MET A 109 -2.41 7.01 -14.61
C MET A 109 -2.22 7.71 -13.26
N LEU A 110 -3.28 7.86 -12.47
CA LEU A 110 -3.19 8.39 -11.09
C LEU A 110 -2.33 7.47 -10.21
N ILE A 111 -2.57 6.16 -10.27
CA ILE A 111 -1.77 5.15 -9.55
C ILE A 111 -0.29 5.27 -9.96
N LEU A 112 0.01 5.35 -11.26
CA LEU A 112 1.39 5.50 -11.74
C LEU A 112 2.07 6.74 -11.14
N ALA A 113 1.38 7.89 -11.13
CA ALA A 113 1.89 9.11 -10.52
C ALA A 113 2.12 8.97 -8.99
N LEU A 114 1.18 8.36 -8.28
CA LEU A 114 1.28 8.14 -6.84
C LEU A 114 2.38 7.13 -6.48
N VAL A 115 2.62 6.11 -7.32
CA VAL A 115 3.74 5.17 -7.14
C VAL A 115 5.08 5.90 -7.28
N ALA A 116 5.21 6.77 -8.28
CA ALA A 116 6.42 7.57 -8.44
C ALA A 116 6.66 8.44 -7.20
N LEU A 117 5.63 9.14 -6.71
CA LEU A 117 5.72 9.93 -5.48
C LEU A 117 6.05 9.08 -4.25
N ARG A 118 5.46 7.88 -4.13
CA ARG A 118 5.73 6.93 -3.05
C ARG A 118 7.18 6.43 -3.09
N LEU A 119 7.72 6.15 -4.27
CA LEU A 119 9.13 5.75 -4.43
C LEU A 119 10.07 6.88 -4.04
N LEU A 120 9.80 8.10 -4.50
CA LEU A 120 10.56 9.29 -4.08
C LEU A 120 10.51 9.48 -2.56
N TRP A 121 9.33 9.34 -1.95
CA TRP A 121 9.17 9.42 -0.49
C TRP A 121 9.96 8.34 0.24
N ARG A 122 9.98 7.12 -0.27
CA ARG A 122 10.74 5.99 0.28
C ARG A 122 12.25 6.18 0.14
N LEU A 123 12.71 6.84 -0.91
CA LEU A 123 14.13 7.19 -1.07
C LEU A 123 14.53 8.33 -0.10
N ALA A 124 13.63 9.26 0.16
CA ALA A 124 13.86 10.40 1.05
C ALA A 124 13.68 10.08 2.55
N ASN A 125 13.03 8.97 2.91
CA ASN A 125 12.77 8.59 4.30
C ASN A 125 13.28 7.17 4.56
N PRO A 126 14.15 6.96 5.57
CA PRO A 126 14.62 5.63 5.91
C PRO A 126 13.45 4.71 6.26
N ALA A 127 13.53 3.47 5.79
CA ALA A 127 12.59 2.42 6.13
C ALA A 127 12.95 1.88 7.52
N PRO A 128 11.99 1.75 8.45
CA PRO A 128 12.21 1.10 9.74
C PRO A 128 12.81 -0.29 9.57
N GLU A 129 13.70 -0.69 10.50
CA GLU A 129 14.34 -2.00 10.45
C GLU A 129 13.31 -3.11 10.68
N LEU A 130 13.50 -4.25 10.01
CA LEU A 130 12.64 -5.40 10.25
C LEU A 130 12.98 -6.02 11.62
N PRO A 131 12.00 -6.42 12.43
CA PRO A 131 12.23 -7.09 13.71
C PRO A 131 13.21 -8.26 13.59
N SER A 132 14.10 -8.39 14.57
CA SER A 132 15.18 -9.39 14.58
C SER A 132 14.70 -10.84 14.75
N GLY A 133 13.41 -11.07 15.07
CA GLY A 133 12.82 -12.40 15.26
C GLY A 133 12.13 -13.03 14.05
N ILE A 134 12.10 -12.35 12.88
CA ILE A 134 11.42 -12.84 11.67
C ILE A 134 12.30 -13.87 10.94
N ALA A 135 11.71 -14.99 10.50
CA ALA A 135 12.45 -16.02 9.77
C ALA A 135 13.02 -15.46 8.45
N ALA A 136 14.18 -15.97 8.02
CA ALA A 136 14.85 -15.46 6.81
C ALA A 136 13.97 -15.57 5.55
N TRP A 137 13.18 -16.64 5.44
CA TRP A 137 12.26 -16.85 4.32
C TRP A 137 11.07 -15.87 4.33
N GLU A 138 10.53 -15.52 5.51
CA GLU A 138 9.46 -14.51 5.64
C GLU A 138 9.97 -13.13 5.22
N ARG A 139 11.19 -12.79 5.64
CA ARG A 139 11.87 -11.56 5.23
C ARG A 139 12.10 -11.52 3.73
N ALA A 140 12.51 -12.63 3.11
CA ALA A 140 12.67 -12.73 1.67
C ALA A 140 11.33 -12.60 0.93
N ALA A 141 10.29 -13.30 1.39
CA ALA A 141 8.95 -13.26 0.81
C ALA A 141 8.33 -11.86 0.88
N ALA A 142 8.49 -11.13 1.99
CA ALA A 142 8.02 -9.76 2.13
C ALA A 142 8.74 -8.80 1.16
N ARG A 143 10.06 -8.94 1.01
CA ARG A 143 10.85 -8.15 0.05
C ARG A 143 10.45 -8.44 -1.39
N LEU A 144 10.34 -9.72 -1.75
CA LEU A 144 9.99 -10.13 -3.09
C LEU A 144 8.57 -9.70 -3.46
N SER A 145 7.60 -9.87 -2.56
CA SER A 145 6.22 -9.43 -2.76
C SER A 145 6.13 -7.92 -2.98
N HIS A 146 6.85 -7.13 -2.17
CA HIS A 146 6.89 -5.68 -2.37
C HIS A 146 7.53 -5.29 -3.70
N LEU A 147 8.65 -5.92 -4.07
CA LEU A 147 9.30 -5.68 -5.35
C LEU A 147 8.37 -6.00 -6.51
N LEU A 148 7.73 -7.17 -6.49
CA LEU A 148 6.78 -7.61 -7.51
C LEU A 148 5.61 -6.63 -7.62
N LEU A 149 5.03 -6.20 -6.51
CA LEU A 149 3.95 -5.21 -6.51
C LEU A 149 4.42 -3.90 -7.12
N TYR A 150 5.63 -3.40 -6.82
CA TYR A 150 6.16 -2.20 -7.46
C TYR A 150 6.33 -2.36 -8.97
N VAL A 151 6.89 -3.49 -9.41
CA VAL A 151 7.03 -3.78 -10.84
C VAL A 151 5.67 -3.80 -11.52
N LEU A 152 4.67 -4.49 -10.96
CA LEU A 152 3.33 -4.56 -11.56
C LEU A 152 2.61 -3.19 -11.57
N MET A 153 2.72 -2.42 -10.50
CA MET A 153 2.12 -1.08 -10.42
C MET A 153 2.72 -0.09 -11.42
N ILE A 154 3.92 -0.33 -11.95
CA ILE A 154 4.55 0.49 -12.98
C ILE A 154 4.33 -0.11 -14.37
N ALA A 155 4.63 -1.40 -14.53
CA ALA A 155 4.59 -2.08 -15.81
C ALA A 155 3.18 -2.09 -16.41
N LEU A 156 2.13 -2.35 -15.62
CA LEU A 156 0.77 -2.43 -16.17
C LEU A 156 0.25 -1.06 -16.66
N PRO A 157 0.33 0.05 -15.89
CA PRO A 157 -0.08 1.34 -16.43
C PRO A 157 0.76 1.79 -17.63
N VAL A 158 2.07 1.52 -17.62
CA VAL A 158 2.96 1.85 -18.74
C VAL A 158 2.58 1.07 -20.00
N THR A 159 2.32 -0.24 -19.90
CA THR A 159 1.86 -1.02 -21.06
C THR A 159 0.50 -0.53 -21.56
N GLY A 160 -0.43 -0.16 -20.68
CA GLY A 160 -1.70 0.45 -21.08
C GLY A 160 -1.54 1.80 -21.77
N TRP A 161 -0.54 2.59 -21.39
CA TRP A 161 -0.18 3.85 -22.05
C TRP A 161 0.44 3.60 -23.43
N ILE A 162 1.29 2.58 -23.56
CA ILE A 162 1.83 2.14 -24.86
C ILE A 162 0.69 1.72 -25.78
N VAL A 163 -0.27 0.89 -25.31
CA VAL A 163 -1.46 0.52 -26.10
C VAL A 163 -2.20 1.76 -26.59
N ASN A 164 -2.50 2.71 -25.70
CA ASN A 164 -3.23 3.92 -26.08
C ASN A 164 -2.48 4.76 -27.13
N SER A 165 -1.15 4.86 -27.00
CA SER A 165 -0.30 5.63 -27.91
C SER A 165 -0.18 4.95 -29.27
N ALA A 166 0.11 3.64 -29.28
CA ALA A 166 0.29 2.85 -30.50
C ALA A 166 -1.01 2.68 -31.29
N SER A 167 -2.17 2.65 -30.63
CA SER A 167 -3.48 2.67 -31.29
C SER A 167 -3.93 4.06 -31.76
N ASN A 168 -3.12 5.11 -31.56
CA ASN A 168 -3.43 6.49 -31.93
C ASN A 168 -4.79 7.00 -31.39
N VAL A 169 -5.17 6.59 -30.18
CA VAL A 169 -6.45 6.97 -29.57
C VAL A 169 -6.25 8.21 -28.70
N PRO A 170 -6.85 9.36 -29.04
CA PRO A 170 -6.76 10.54 -28.19
C PRO A 170 -7.46 10.27 -26.85
N PHE A 171 -6.73 10.51 -25.76
CA PHE A 171 -7.23 10.30 -24.40
C PHE A 171 -6.87 11.47 -23.51
N ARG A 172 -7.79 11.87 -22.62
CA ARG A 172 -7.56 12.91 -21.62
C ARG A 172 -7.77 12.33 -20.23
N ILE A 173 -6.73 12.34 -19.40
CA ILE A 173 -6.78 11.92 -18.01
C ILE A 173 -7.77 12.82 -17.26
N PHE A 174 -8.81 12.21 -16.69
CA PHE A 174 -9.91 12.90 -16.00
C PHE A 174 -10.54 14.06 -16.80
N TRP A 175 -10.53 14.01 -18.14
CA TRP A 175 -10.96 15.11 -19.03
C TRP A 175 -10.09 16.37 -19.01
N LEU A 176 -9.10 16.46 -18.13
CA LEU A 176 -8.28 17.66 -17.95
C LEU A 176 -7.01 17.61 -18.82
N ILE A 177 -6.21 16.55 -18.65
CA ILE A 177 -4.83 16.51 -19.16
C ILE A 177 -4.77 15.57 -20.37
N PRO A 178 -4.43 16.05 -21.58
CA PRO A 178 -4.20 15.16 -22.71
C PRO A 178 -3.02 14.22 -22.40
N LEU A 179 -3.22 12.93 -22.61
CA LEU A 179 -2.18 11.93 -22.43
C LEU A 179 -1.23 12.00 -23.64
N PRO A 180 0.04 12.40 -23.47
CA PRO A 180 0.94 12.49 -24.62
C PRO A 180 1.27 11.09 -25.13
N ALA A 181 1.45 10.97 -26.45
CA ALA A 181 1.90 9.72 -27.05
C ALA A 181 3.38 9.50 -26.69
N ILE A 182 3.70 8.29 -26.22
CA ILE A 182 5.07 7.89 -25.85
C ILE A 182 5.72 6.97 -26.89
N VAL A 183 4.92 6.45 -27.83
CA VAL A 183 5.35 5.65 -28.98
C VAL A 183 4.56 6.10 -30.21
N ALA A 184 5.13 5.91 -31.39
CA ALA A 184 4.44 6.15 -32.65
C ALA A 184 3.31 5.12 -32.85
N PRO A 185 2.28 5.46 -33.65
CA PRO A 185 1.25 4.50 -34.03
C PRO A 185 1.84 3.27 -34.73
N ASP A 186 1.56 2.08 -34.19
CA ASP A 186 2.04 0.79 -34.71
C ASP A 186 1.17 -0.34 -34.17
N GLU A 187 0.44 -1.04 -35.05
CA GLU A 187 -0.49 -2.11 -34.65
C GLU A 187 0.20 -3.29 -33.95
N PRO A 188 1.33 -3.83 -34.44
CA PRO A 188 2.06 -4.90 -33.76
C PRO A 188 2.49 -4.53 -32.33
N THR A 189 2.96 -3.30 -32.12
CA THR A 189 3.31 -2.80 -30.79
C THR A 189 2.08 -2.69 -29.89
N ALA A 190 0.95 -2.21 -30.42
CA ALA A 190 -0.30 -2.12 -29.68
C ALA A 190 -0.77 -3.52 -29.22
N ASP A 191 -0.74 -4.51 -30.10
CA ASP A 191 -1.15 -5.88 -29.80
C ASP A 191 -0.26 -6.55 -28.76
N LEU A 192 1.06 -6.42 -28.90
CA LEU A 192 2.01 -6.96 -27.92
C LEU A 192 1.82 -6.31 -26.55
N ALA A 193 1.67 -4.98 -26.51
CA ALA A 193 1.44 -4.26 -25.26
C ALA A 193 0.10 -4.66 -24.63
N ALA A 194 -0.95 -4.88 -25.42
CA ALA A 194 -2.26 -5.32 -24.96
C ALA A 194 -2.19 -6.75 -24.38
N LEU A 195 -1.42 -7.64 -25.01
CA LEU A 195 -1.16 -8.99 -24.51
C LEU A 195 -0.50 -8.95 -23.13
N VAL A 196 0.57 -8.16 -22.99
CA VAL A 196 1.28 -8.00 -21.70
C VAL A 196 0.37 -7.38 -20.65
N HIS A 197 -0.38 -6.35 -21.00
CA HIS A 197 -1.30 -5.65 -20.09
C HIS A 197 -2.44 -6.57 -19.59
N GLY A 198 -2.96 -7.42 -20.47
CA GLY A 198 -4.03 -8.38 -20.16
C GLY A 198 -3.55 -9.69 -19.52
N ALA A 199 -2.24 -9.96 -19.50
CA ALA A 199 -1.69 -11.27 -19.11
C ALA A 199 -2.12 -11.72 -17.70
N LEU A 200 -2.14 -10.82 -16.72
CA LEU A 200 -2.56 -11.15 -15.36
C LEU A 200 -4.01 -11.61 -15.30
N ARG A 201 -4.90 -11.01 -16.11
CA ARG A 201 -6.30 -11.45 -16.17
C ARG A 201 -6.39 -12.86 -16.75
N HIS A 202 -5.64 -13.15 -17.81
CA HIS A 202 -5.63 -14.49 -18.39
C HIS A 202 -5.12 -15.54 -17.41
N HIS A 203 -4.11 -15.20 -16.62
CA HIS A 203 -3.55 -16.11 -15.60
C HIS A 203 -4.48 -16.30 -14.39
N PHE A 204 -4.94 -15.21 -13.77
CA PHE A 204 -5.67 -15.27 -12.49
C PHE A 204 -7.19 -15.40 -12.63
N VAL A 205 -7.79 -14.79 -13.66
CA VAL A 205 -9.25 -14.76 -13.83
C VAL A 205 -9.71 -15.85 -14.79
N LYS A 206 -9.10 -15.94 -15.97
CA LYS A 206 -9.54 -16.90 -16.98
C LYS A 206 -8.87 -18.28 -16.84
N ARG A 207 -7.71 -18.35 -16.18
CA ARG A 207 -6.88 -19.57 -16.02
C ARG A 207 -6.63 -20.27 -17.37
N ASP A 208 -6.40 -19.48 -18.41
CA ASP A 208 -6.28 -20.02 -19.77
C ASP A 208 -4.91 -20.69 -19.97
N ALA A 209 -4.90 -21.85 -20.62
CA ALA A 209 -3.68 -22.56 -21.06
C ALA A 209 -2.84 -21.78 -22.12
N VAL A 210 -3.15 -20.51 -22.38
CA VAL A 210 -2.44 -19.67 -23.35
C VAL A 210 -0.98 -19.44 -22.94
N LEU A 211 -0.71 -19.27 -21.64
CA LEU A 211 0.66 -19.18 -21.12
C LEU A 211 1.34 -20.56 -21.08
N GLU A 212 0.59 -21.63 -20.76
CA GLU A 212 1.10 -23.02 -20.79
C GLU A 212 1.56 -23.44 -22.18
N ARG A 213 0.93 -22.91 -23.25
CA ARG A 213 1.30 -23.17 -24.65
C ARG A 213 2.54 -22.41 -25.12
N MET A 214 3.00 -21.40 -24.38
CA MET A 214 4.19 -20.60 -24.67
C MET A 214 5.37 -20.91 -23.73
N LEU A 215 5.15 -21.69 -22.67
CA LEU A 215 6.20 -22.16 -21.76
C LEU A 215 6.86 -23.43 -22.32
N PRO A 216 8.17 -23.43 -22.61
CA PRO A 216 8.85 -24.64 -23.05
C PRO A 216 8.84 -25.69 -21.93
N GLY A 217 8.21 -26.84 -22.18
CA GLY A 217 8.39 -28.05 -21.35
C GLY A 217 7.15 -28.71 -20.76
N ILE A 218 5.95 -28.14 -20.88
CA ILE A 218 4.72 -28.77 -20.35
C ILE A 218 3.81 -29.21 -21.50
N ARG A 219 4.06 -30.42 -22.02
CA ARG A 219 3.09 -31.13 -22.87
C ARG A 219 2.19 -31.96 -21.96
N ARG A 220 0.88 -31.76 -21.99
CA ARG A 220 -0.05 -32.76 -21.43
C ARG A 220 -0.16 -33.89 -22.45
N ALA A 221 0.10 -35.12 -22.01
CA ALA A 221 -0.21 -36.33 -22.76
C ALA A 221 -1.74 -36.41 -22.99
N PRO A 222 -2.18 -37.02 -24.11
CA PRO A 222 -3.56 -36.96 -24.59
C PRO A 222 -4.61 -37.50 -23.61
#